data_AF-A0A2V7PWB9-F1
#
_entry.id   AF-A0A2V7PWB9-F1
#
_cell.length_a   1.000
_cell.length_b   1.000
_cell.length_c   1.000
_cell.angle_alpha   90.00
_cell.angle_beta   90.00
_cell.angle_gamma   90.00
#
_symmetry.space_group_name_H-M   'P 1'
#
loop_
_entity.id
_entity.type
_entity.pdbx_description
1 polymer ?
#
loop_
_entity_poly.entity_id
_entity_poly.type
_entity_poly.pdbx_seq_one_letter_code
_entity_poly.pdbx_strand_id
1 'polypeptide(L)'
;MNLLRRHPIALALIALVLLSALVPLPPLVDAANGAAPADVDLVRPTLYTLLAPVSNVLDALTFLSRERATAFLVTWVAALALWGLLQRGSLRRRLVSAALGPLAVILLGVGAVLLPRPVPRLVPADSTLTVIDYHAHTALSHDGRRGWTIADLAAWHAAQGFGASYVTDHNVVFDGGVDTLIRLLPGVEWSVYDQHIVALGTMAPIDRAVYGRDTRAMLGLFAALHRQGAIGLASLSEYWRQHWGDLDALRRTTCWSWARATITGGAR
;
A
#
# COMPACT_ATOMS: atom_id res chain seq x y z
N MET A 1 3.30 -42.15 -16.06
CA MET A 1 2.67 -40.94 -16.64
C MET A 1 3.68 -39.80 -16.56
N ASN A 2 4.19 -39.28 -17.68
CA ASN A 2 5.31 -38.32 -17.65
C ASN A 2 4.80 -36.89 -17.39
N LEU A 3 4.85 -36.44 -16.12
CA LEU A 3 4.36 -35.13 -15.67
C LEU A 3 5.07 -33.97 -16.38
N LEU A 4 6.37 -34.11 -16.68
CA LEU A 4 7.16 -33.11 -17.42
C LEU A 4 6.58 -32.83 -18.81
N ARG A 5 6.11 -33.87 -19.51
CA ARG A 5 5.49 -33.71 -20.84
C ARG A 5 4.06 -33.19 -20.77
N ARG A 6 3.34 -33.44 -19.68
CA ARG A 6 1.94 -33.00 -19.55
C ARG A 6 1.79 -31.57 -19.03
N HIS A 7 2.69 -31.13 -18.15
CA HIS A 7 2.61 -29.83 -17.48
C HIS A 7 3.95 -29.07 -17.49
N PRO A 8 4.61 -28.89 -18.65
CA PRO A 8 5.94 -28.30 -18.73
C PRO A 8 5.97 -26.87 -18.17
N ILE A 9 4.93 -26.06 -18.44
CA ILE A 9 4.82 -24.67 -17.96
C ILE A 9 4.67 -24.62 -16.44
N ALA A 10 3.77 -25.44 -15.86
CA ALA A 10 3.57 -25.44 -14.41
C ALA A 10 4.85 -25.84 -13.67
N LEU A 11 5.56 -26.85 -14.18
CA LEU A 11 6.83 -27.28 -13.61
C LEU A 11 7.93 -26.22 -13.78
N ALA A 12 7.97 -25.52 -14.91
CA ALA A 12 8.87 -24.38 -15.11
C ALA A 12 8.58 -23.24 -14.13
N LEU A 13 7.31 -22.88 -13.92
CA LEU A 13 6.91 -21.85 -12.94
C LEU A 13 7.28 -22.27 -11.51
N ILE A 14 7.02 -23.54 -11.14
CA ILE A 14 7.44 -24.08 -9.83
C ILE A 14 8.97 -23.99 -9.69
N ALA A 15 9.72 -24.40 -10.72
CA ALA A 15 11.18 -24.31 -10.71
C ALA A 15 11.67 -22.87 -10.56
N LEU A 16 11.07 -21.90 -11.27
CA LEU A 16 11.41 -20.48 -11.14
C LEU A 16 11.12 -19.94 -9.73
N VAL A 17 10.01 -20.35 -9.12
CA VAL A 17 9.68 -19.98 -7.72
C VAL A 17 10.67 -20.60 -6.74
N LEU A 18 11.10 -21.85 -6.95
CA LEU A 18 12.12 -22.47 -6.11
C LEU A 18 13.51 -21.83 -6.30
N LEU A 19 13.85 -21.44 -7.54
CA LEU A 19 15.10 -20.75 -7.84
C LEU A 19 15.13 -19.35 -7.22
N SER A 20 14.02 -18.59 -7.24
CA SER A 20 13.97 -17.27 -6.61
C SER A 20 14.14 -17.35 -5.09
N ALA A 21 13.75 -18.46 -4.47
CA ALA A 21 13.96 -18.68 -3.04
C ALA A 21 15.44 -18.85 -2.64
N LEU A 22 16.36 -19.09 -3.58
CA LEU A 22 17.80 -19.21 -3.31
C LEU A 22 18.46 -17.86 -2.99
N VAL A 23 17.83 -16.75 -3.39
CA VAL A 23 18.33 -15.39 -3.14
C VAL A 23 17.18 -14.56 -2.58
N PRO A 24 16.82 -14.75 -1.29
CA PRO A 24 15.71 -14.02 -0.70
C PRO A 24 16.05 -12.53 -0.61
N LEU A 25 15.09 -11.69 -0.97
CA LEU A 25 15.17 -10.26 -0.67
C LEU A 25 14.96 -10.03 0.84
N PRO A 26 15.62 -9.02 1.42
CA PRO A 26 15.38 -8.69 2.81
C PRO A 26 13.92 -8.27 3.00
N PRO A 27 13.26 -8.70 4.09
CA PRO A 27 11.84 -8.42 4.30
C PRO A 27 11.58 -6.95 4.67
N LEU A 28 12.60 -6.25 5.14
CA LEU A 28 12.62 -4.82 5.44
C LEU A 28 13.86 -4.19 4.83
N VAL A 29 13.76 -2.92 4.46
CA VAL A 29 14.85 -2.16 3.85
C VAL A 29 14.87 -0.77 4.48
N ASP A 30 16.05 -0.34 4.91
CA ASP A 30 16.31 1.03 5.32
C ASP A 30 16.26 1.94 4.08
N ALA A 31 15.35 2.92 4.09
CA ALA A 31 15.14 3.82 2.97
C ALA A 31 16.36 4.72 2.65
N ALA A 32 17.25 4.96 3.61
CA ALA A 32 18.42 5.82 3.45
C ALA A 32 19.55 5.13 2.68
N ASN A 33 19.78 3.84 2.92
CA ASN A 33 20.95 3.11 2.41
C ASN A 33 20.62 1.82 1.64
N GLY A 34 19.37 1.35 1.67
CA GLY A 34 18.93 0.13 0.98
C GLY A 34 19.33 -1.17 1.66
N ALA A 35 19.97 -1.14 2.84
CA ALA A 35 20.35 -2.31 3.60
C ALA A 35 19.18 -2.85 4.43
N ALA A 36 19.29 -4.09 4.92
CA ALA A 36 18.35 -4.58 5.92
C ALA A 36 18.58 -3.83 7.25
N PRO A 37 17.51 -3.34 7.91
CA PRO A 37 17.65 -2.74 9.24
C PRO A 37 18.15 -3.78 10.25
N ALA A 38 19.00 -3.36 11.17
CA ALA A 38 19.59 -4.25 12.19
C ALA A 38 18.74 -4.37 13.47
N ASP A 39 17.74 -3.51 13.61
CA ASP A 39 17.04 -3.20 14.84
C ASP A 39 15.53 -3.45 14.79
N VAL A 40 15.01 -3.91 13.65
CA VAL A 40 13.61 -4.29 13.47
C VAL A 40 13.50 -5.49 12.53
N ASP A 41 12.75 -6.50 12.94
CA ASP A 41 12.42 -7.68 12.14
C ASP A 41 10.97 -7.65 11.66
N LEU A 42 10.70 -8.26 10.50
CA LEU A 42 9.33 -8.56 10.03
C LEU A 42 9.01 -10.03 10.28
N VAL A 43 8.23 -10.29 11.33
CA VAL A 43 7.83 -11.64 11.75
C VAL A 43 6.50 -12.01 11.12
N ARG A 44 6.43 -13.21 10.55
CA ARG A 44 5.20 -13.77 9.96
C ARG A 44 4.59 -14.79 10.92
N PRO A 45 3.32 -14.64 11.34
CA PRO A 45 2.64 -15.64 12.16
C PRO A 45 2.62 -17.02 11.49
N THR A 46 2.60 -18.11 12.26
CA THR A 46 2.55 -19.49 11.71
C THR A 46 1.40 -19.68 10.72
N LEU A 47 0.21 -19.14 11.05
CA LEU A 47 -0.95 -19.22 10.16
C LEU A 47 -0.73 -18.45 8.84
N TYR A 48 0.00 -17.34 8.87
CA TYR A 48 0.42 -16.64 7.65
C TYR A 48 1.30 -17.54 6.79
N THR A 49 2.30 -18.18 7.39
CA THR A 49 3.24 -19.05 6.68
C THR A 49 2.55 -20.28 6.09
N LEU A 50 1.63 -20.91 6.83
CA LEU A 50 0.83 -22.03 6.34
C LEU A 50 -0.06 -21.65 5.16
N LEU A 51 -0.61 -20.43 5.18
CA LEU A 51 -1.47 -19.88 4.12
C LEU A 51 -0.71 -19.04 3.09
N ALA A 52 0.63 -19.03 3.12
CA ALA A 52 1.45 -18.11 2.34
C ALA A 52 1.11 -18.07 0.84
N PRO A 53 0.81 -19.19 0.15
CA PRO A 53 0.42 -19.13 -1.26
C PRO A 53 -0.81 -18.26 -1.53
N VAL A 54 -1.79 -18.28 -0.62
CA VAL A 54 -3.02 -17.48 -0.74
C VAL A 54 -2.78 -16.08 -0.19
N SER A 55 -2.22 -15.96 1.03
CA SER A 55 -1.95 -14.67 1.68
C SER A 55 -1.08 -13.76 0.82
N ASN A 56 0.01 -14.29 0.24
CA ASN A 56 0.91 -13.50 -0.61
C ASN A 56 0.21 -12.98 -1.88
N VAL A 57 -0.67 -13.79 -2.48
CA VAL A 57 -1.44 -13.36 -3.67
C VAL A 57 -2.41 -12.26 -3.29
N LEU A 58 -3.17 -12.43 -2.20
CA LEU A 58 -4.09 -11.41 -1.74
C LEU A 58 -3.35 -10.12 -1.33
N ASP A 59 -2.17 -10.23 -0.71
CA ASP A 59 -1.36 -9.08 -0.28
C ASP A 59 -0.84 -8.33 -1.51
N ALA A 60 -0.31 -9.05 -2.50
CA ALA A 60 0.13 -8.48 -3.75
C ALA A 60 -0.98 -7.74 -4.48
N LEU A 61 -2.21 -8.28 -4.47
CA LEU A 61 -3.37 -7.63 -5.08
C LEU A 61 -3.73 -6.31 -4.37
N THR A 62 -3.56 -6.21 -3.05
CA THR A 62 -3.80 -4.96 -2.31
C THR A 62 -2.74 -3.88 -2.54
N PHE A 63 -1.55 -4.23 -3.04
CA PHE A 63 -0.49 -3.27 -3.37
C PHE A 63 -0.51 -2.81 -4.84
N LEU A 64 -1.47 -3.26 -5.65
CA LEU A 64 -1.62 -2.75 -7.00
C LEU A 64 -2.16 -1.31 -6.97
N SER A 65 -1.55 -0.42 -7.75
CA SER A 65 -2.18 0.88 -8.04
C SER A 65 -3.53 0.66 -8.74
N ARG A 66 -4.42 1.64 -8.71
CA ARG A 66 -5.73 1.57 -9.37
C ARG A 66 -5.62 1.20 -10.85
N GLU A 67 -4.65 1.78 -11.56
CA GLU A 67 -4.40 1.51 -12.98
C GLU A 67 -3.91 0.07 -13.16
N ARG A 68 -2.97 -0.39 -12.32
CA ARG A 68 -2.45 -1.76 -12.36
C ARG A 68 -3.54 -2.79 -12.04
N ALA A 69 -4.38 -2.52 -11.05
CA ALA A 69 -5.51 -3.37 -10.68
C ALA A 69 -6.54 -3.46 -11.83
N THR A 70 -6.83 -2.34 -12.50
CA THR A 70 -7.73 -2.29 -13.65
C THR A 70 -7.15 -3.05 -14.83
N ALA A 71 -5.89 -2.81 -15.18
CA ALA A 71 -5.19 -3.53 -16.24
C ALA A 71 -5.16 -5.04 -15.95
N PHE A 72 -4.78 -5.43 -14.72
CA PHE A 72 -4.80 -6.83 -14.28
C PHE A 72 -6.19 -7.47 -14.47
N LEU A 73 -7.24 -6.82 -13.99
CA LEU A 73 -8.60 -7.34 -14.08
C LEU A 73 -9.05 -7.50 -15.53
N VAL A 74 -8.92 -6.45 -16.34
CA VAL A 74 -9.36 -6.46 -17.76
C VAL A 74 -8.59 -7.51 -18.55
N THR A 75 -7.26 -7.54 -18.42
CA THR A 75 -6.41 -8.47 -19.17
C THR A 75 -6.73 -9.92 -18.80
N TRP A 76 -6.77 -10.25 -17.50
CA TRP A 76 -6.96 -11.64 -17.08
C TRP A 76 -8.40 -12.14 -17.26
N VAL A 77 -9.41 -11.30 -17.03
CA VAL A 77 -10.79 -11.65 -17.32
C VAL A 77 -10.95 -11.92 -18.82
N ALA A 78 -10.48 -11.04 -19.70
CA ALA A 78 -10.59 -11.22 -21.13
C ALA A 78 -9.80 -12.45 -21.62
N ALA A 79 -8.56 -12.63 -21.16
CA ALA A 79 -7.71 -13.75 -21.55
C ALA A 79 -8.31 -15.10 -21.12
N LEU A 80 -8.80 -15.22 -19.89
CA LEU A 80 -9.39 -16.46 -19.39
C LEU A 80 -10.75 -16.76 -20.00
N ALA A 81 -11.58 -15.73 -20.26
CA ALA A 81 -12.82 -15.89 -20.99
C ALA A 81 -12.55 -16.40 -22.41
N LEU A 82 -11.63 -15.75 -23.14
CA LEU A 82 -11.23 -16.15 -24.48
C LEU A 82 -10.63 -17.56 -24.49
N TRP A 83 -9.73 -17.86 -23.56
CA TRP A 83 -9.18 -19.21 -23.40
C TRP A 83 -10.27 -20.26 -23.21
N GLY A 84 -11.23 -20.01 -22.31
CA GLY A 84 -12.36 -20.90 -22.07
C GLY A 84 -13.23 -21.10 -23.31
N LEU A 85 -13.50 -20.03 -24.06
CA LEU A 85 -14.23 -20.08 -25.32
C LEU A 85 -13.46 -20.81 -26.43
N LEU A 86 -12.13 -20.78 -26.44
CA LEU A 86 -11.30 -21.45 -27.45
C LEU A 86 -11.03 -22.93 -27.14
N GLN A 87 -11.43 -23.44 -25.97
CA GLN A 87 -11.26 -24.85 -25.65
C GLN A 87 -12.06 -25.76 -26.59
N ARG A 88 -11.51 -26.95 -26.88
CA ARG A 88 -12.22 -28.01 -27.61
C ARG A 88 -13.26 -28.67 -26.71
N GLY A 89 -14.46 -28.90 -27.23
CA GLY A 89 -15.55 -29.59 -26.51
C GLY A 89 -16.93 -29.02 -26.84
N SER A 90 -17.94 -29.46 -26.07
CA SER A 90 -19.31 -28.97 -26.21
C SER A 90 -19.44 -27.48 -25.88
N LEU A 91 -20.43 -26.80 -26.47
CA LEU A 91 -20.70 -25.39 -26.21
C LEU A 91 -20.88 -25.10 -24.70
N ARG A 92 -21.63 -25.97 -24.00
CA ARG A 92 -21.81 -25.86 -22.54
C ARG A 92 -20.47 -25.86 -21.80
N ARG A 93 -19.55 -26.76 -22.13
CA ARG A 93 -18.23 -26.83 -21.47
C ARG A 93 -17.40 -25.57 -21.74
N ARG A 94 -17.45 -25.04 -22.97
CA ARG A 94 -16.76 -23.81 -23.36
C ARG A 94 -17.29 -22.61 -22.58
N LEU A 95 -18.62 -22.46 -22.51
CA LEU A 95 -19.26 -21.37 -21.74
C LEU A 95 -18.96 -21.45 -20.25
N VAL A 96 -19.04 -22.65 -19.65
CA VAL A 96 -18.68 -22.84 -18.23
C VAL A 96 -17.23 -22.48 -17.99
N SER A 97 -16.31 -22.94 -18.85
CA SER A 97 -14.88 -22.64 -18.71
C SER A 97 -14.59 -21.14 -18.89
N ALA A 98 -15.27 -20.49 -19.83
CA ALA A 98 -15.18 -19.05 -20.08
C ALA A 98 -15.74 -18.20 -18.94
N ALA A 99 -16.60 -18.76 -18.09
CA ALA A 99 -17.13 -18.07 -16.91
C ALA A 99 -16.28 -18.32 -15.65
N LEU A 100 -15.85 -19.57 -15.41
CA LEU A 100 -15.15 -19.95 -14.17
C LEU A 100 -13.81 -19.22 -13.98
N GLY A 101 -13.02 -19.07 -15.05
CA GLY A 101 -11.74 -18.36 -14.99
C GLY A 101 -11.89 -16.90 -14.58
N PRO A 102 -12.69 -16.09 -15.30
CA PRO A 102 -13.02 -14.72 -14.90
C PRO A 102 -13.62 -14.61 -13.50
N LEU A 103 -14.54 -15.50 -13.15
CA LEU A 103 -15.15 -15.51 -11.83
C LEU A 103 -14.10 -15.71 -10.73
N ALA A 104 -13.13 -16.60 -10.94
CA ALA A 104 -12.04 -16.81 -9.98
C ALA A 104 -11.19 -15.53 -9.79
N VAL A 105 -10.89 -14.79 -10.86
CA VAL A 105 -10.15 -13.52 -10.76
C VAL A 105 -10.94 -12.47 -9.98
N ILE A 106 -12.24 -12.34 -10.24
CA ILE A 106 -13.13 -11.43 -9.51
C ILE A 106 -13.17 -11.81 -8.03
N LEU A 107 -13.36 -13.10 -7.73
CA LEU A 107 -13.40 -13.60 -6.35
C LEU A 107 -12.08 -13.41 -5.61
N LEU A 108 -10.93 -13.50 -6.28
CA LEU A 108 -9.63 -13.16 -5.69
C LEU A 108 -9.56 -11.68 -5.32
N GLY A 109 -10.02 -10.78 -6.19
CA GLY A 109 -10.09 -9.35 -5.90
C GLY A 109 -11.01 -9.04 -4.71
N VAL A 110 -12.20 -9.65 -4.68
CA VAL A 110 -13.14 -9.53 -3.54
C VAL A 110 -12.51 -10.09 -2.26
N GLY A 111 -11.85 -11.24 -2.36
CA GLY A 111 -11.16 -11.89 -1.25
C GLY A 111 -10.03 -11.02 -0.68
N ALA A 112 -9.27 -10.34 -1.54
CA ALA A 112 -8.20 -9.43 -1.11
C ALA A 112 -8.75 -8.25 -0.27
N VAL A 113 -9.96 -7.79 -0.55
CA VAL A 113 -10.58 -6.68 0.20
C VAL A 113 -11.27 -7.16 1.48
N LEU A 114 -11.94 -8.31 1.45
CA LEU A 114 -12.89 -8.70 2.49
C LEU A 114 -12.37 -9.76 3.46
N LEU A 115 -11.45 -10.63 3.05
CA LEU A 115 -11.03 -11.73 3.92
C LEU A 115 -10.11 -11.20 5.03
N PRO A 116 -10.41 -11.50 6.31
CA PRO A 116 -9.46 -11.27 7.37
C PRO A 116 -8.26 -12.21 7.17
N ARG A 117 -7.06 -11.70 7.42
CA ARG A 117 -5.83 -12.46 7.24
C ARG A 117 -4.87 -12.14 8.38
N PRO A 118 -4.08 -13.12 8.85
CA PRO A 118 -2.95 -12.85 9.70
C PRO A 118 -2.08 -11.80 9.03
N VAL A 119 -1.57 -10.84 9.79
CA VAL A 119 -0.74 -9.78 9.23
C VAL A 119 0.68 -9.96 9.73
N PRO A 120 1.71 -9.76 8.88
CA PRO A 120 3.08 -9.65 9.35
C PRO A 120 3.22 -8.57 10.43
N ARG A 121 4.13 -8.80 11.38
CA ARG A 121 4.37 -7.93 12.53
C ARG A 121 5.80 -7.41 12.53
N LEU A 122 5.96 -6.12 12.75
CA LEU A 122 7.23 -5.47 13.03
C LEU A 122 7.62 -5.76 14.49
N VAL A 123 8.84 -6.22 14.70
CA VAL A 123 9.37 -6.57 16.01
C VAL A 123 10.70 -5.84 16.21
N PRO A 124 10.71 -4.78 17.02
CA PRO A 124 11.95 -4.10 17.39
C PRO A 124 12.88 -5.02 18.20
N ALA A 125 14.19 -4.88 17.98
CA ALA A 125 15.23 -5.61 18.70
C ALA A 125 15.33 -5.19 20.18
N ASP A 126 14.94 -3.95 20.51
CA ASP A 126 14.86 -3.44 21.87
C ASP A 126 13.59 -2.63 22.13
N SER A 127 13.25 -2.44 23.41
CA SER A 127 12.03 -1.74 23.84
C SER A 127 12.16 -0.21 23.84
N THR A 128 13.30 0.34 23.44
CA THR A 128 13.52 1.79 23.34
C THR A 128 13.08 2.35 21.99
N LEU A 129 12.95 1.48 20.99
CA LEU A 129 12.45 1.82 19.66
C LEU A 129 10.92 1.84 19.61
N THR A 130 10.37 2.85 18.96
CA THR A 130 8.93 2.94 18.66
C THR A 130 8.73 2.89 17.15
N VAL A 131 7.96 1.91 16.69
CA VAL A 131 7.54 1.81 15.30
C VAL A 131 6.31 2.70 15.10
N ILE A 132 6.37 3.63 14.15
CA ILE A 132 5.34 4.64 13.92
C ILE A 132 4.84 4.53 12.48
N ASP A 133 3.53 4.44 12.29
CA ASP A 133 2.91 4.69 10.99
C ASP A 133 2.58 6.18 10.84
N TYR A 134 2.94 6.76 9.69
CA TYR A 134 2.73 8.17 9.40
C TYR A 134 1.44 8.46 8.64
N HIS A 135 0.73 7.45 8.14
CA HIS A 135 -0.41 7.66 7.26
C HIS A 135 -1.46 6.55 7.38
N ALA A 136 -2.57 6.85 8.05
CA ALA A 136 -3.65 5.89 8.23
C ALA A 136 -5.04 6.54 8.20
N HIS A 137 -6.04 5.77 7.74
CA HIS A 137 -7.41 6.24 7.56
C HIS A 137 -8.42 5.45 8.40
N THR A 138 -9.46 6.14 8.83
CA THR A 138 -10.66 5.65 9.50
C THR A 138 -11.86 5.75 8.56
N ALA A 139 -13.04 5.35 9.04
CA ALA A 139 -14.30 5.55 8.33
C ALA A 139 -14.69 7.03 8.10
N LEU A 140 -13.98 7.99 8.70
CA LEU A 140 -14.17 9.41 8.42
C LEU A 140 -13.53 9.84 7.09
N SER A 141 -12.55 9.10 6.58
CA SER A 141 -12.03 9.27 5.24
C SER A 141 -12.96 8.67 4.19
N HIS A 142 -13.01 9.25 2.98
CA HIS A 142 -13.87 8.76 1.90
C HIS A 142 -13.44 7.40 1.33
N ASP A 143 -12.16 7.05 1.48
CA ASP A 143 -11.55 5.80 1.05
C ASP A 143 -11.31 4.83 2.22
N GLY A 144 -11.68 5.24 3.44
CA GLY A 144 -11.66 4.41 4.61
C GLY A 144 -12.68 3.27 4.52
N ARG A 145 -12.34 2.13 5.13
CA ARG A 145 -13.28 1.02 5.26
C ARG A 145 -14.49 1.48 6.08
N ARG A 146 -15.71 1.26 5.55
CA ARG A 146 -16.95 1.60 6.25
C ARG A 146 -17.00 0.92 7.63
N GLY A 147 -17.33 1.72 8.65
CA GLY A 147 -17.42 1.25 10.04
C GLY A 147 -16.08 1.03 10.73
N TRP A 148 -14.95 1.31 10.07
CA TRP A 148 -13.61 1.24 10.66
C TRP A 148 -13.39 2.38 11.65
N THR A 149 -13.50 2.06 12.93
CA THR A 149 -13.37 3.05 14.01
C THR A 149 -11.91 3.33 14.35
N ILE A 150 -11.70 4.37 15.16
CA ILE A 150 -10.40 4.68 15.77
C ILE A 150 -9.87 3.50 16.60
N ALA A 151 -10.76 2.77 17.30
CA ALA A 151 -10.36 1.60 18.09
C ALA A 151 -9.95 0.42 17.20
N ASP A 152 -10.65 0.19 16.09
CA ASP A 152 -10.28 -0.83 15.10
C ASP A 152 -8.92 -0.52 14.48
N LEU A 153 -8.68 0.76 14.16
CA LEU A 153 -7.40 1.25 13.65
C LEU A 153 -6.27 0.95 14.63
N ALA A 154 -6.44 1.29 15.91
CA ALA A 154 -5.44 1.05 16.93
C ALA A 154 -5.17 -0.45 17.13
N ALA A 155 -6.22 -1.27 17.17
CA ALA A 155 -6.09 -2.72 17.32
C ALA A 155 -5.36 -3.37 16.14
N TRP A 156 -5.65 -2.93 14.92
CA TRP A 156 -5.00 -3.44 13.71
C TRP A 156 -3.51 -3.09 13.67
N HIS A 157 -3.15 -1.84 13.98
CA HIS A 157 -1.75 -1.42 14.06
C HIS A 157 -1.00 -2.11 15.22
N ALA A 158 -1.63 -2.27 16.38
CA ALA A 158 -1.05 -3.00 17.51
C ALA A 158 -0.70 -4.45 17.11
N ALA A 159 -1.58 -5.12 16.36
CA ALA A 159 -1.35 -6.48 15.87
C ALA A 159 -0.16 -6.56 14.89
N GLN A 160 0.12 -5.48 14.16
CA GLN A 160 1.27 -5.34 13.26
C GLN A 160 2.54 -4.86 13.97
N GLY A 161 2.50 -4.58 15.28
CA GLY A 161 3.68 -4.21 16.06
C GLY A 161 4.03 -2.73 16.04
N PHE A 162 3.12 -1.86 15.57
CA PHE A 162 3.26 -0.43 15.75
C PHE A 162 3.08 -0.04 17.23
N GLY A 163 3.81 0.97 17.67
CA GLY A 163 3.64 1.62 18.98
C GLY A 163 2.85 2.94 18.89
N ALA A 164 2.82 3.55 17.71
CA ALA A 164 1.99 4.71 17.42
C ALA A 164 1.58 4.76 15.94
N SER A 165 0.51 5.50 15.65
CA SER A 165 0.07 5.81 14.28
C SER A 165 -0.49 7.22 14.22
N TYR A 166 -0.13 7.98 13.18
CA TYR A 166 -0.87 9.17 12.83
C TYR A 166 -2.21 8.81 12.21
N VAL A 167 -3.27 9.52 12.58
CA VAL A 167 -4.57 9.42 11.91
C VAL A 167 -4.67 10.58 10.93
N THR A 168 -4.77 10.28 9.65
CA THR A 168 -4.63 11.24 8.56
C THR A 168 -5.80 11.11 7.60
N ASP A 169 -7.01 11.08 8.13
CA ASP A 169 -8.23 11.05 7.33
C ASP A 169 -8.24 12.19 6.30
N HIS A 170 -8.78 11.93 5.10
CA HIS A 170 -8.84 12.94 4.06
C HIS A 170 -9.64 14.14 4.55
N ASN A 171 -8.98 15.29 4.63
CA ASN A 171 -9.60 16.58 4.90
C ASN A 171 -10.31 16.70 6.26
N VAL A 172 -10.08 15.75 7.17
CA VAL A 172 -10.65 15.69 8.52
C VAL A 172 -9.50 15.70 9.52
N VAL A 173 -9.41 16.77 10.31
CA VAL A 173 -8.36 16.90 11.33
C VAL A 173 -8.65 15.96 12.49
N PHE A 174 -7.70 15.08 12.79
CA PHE A 174 -7.66 14.34 14.04
C PHE A 174 -6.79 15.10 15.05
N ASP A 175 -7.33 15.39 16.22
CA ASP A 175 -6.70 16.19 17.28
C ASP A 175 -5.96 15.35 18.33
N GLY A 176 -6.01 14.01 18.21
CA GLY A 176 -5.27 13.08 19.07
C GLY A 176 -6.10 12.50 20.21
N GLY A 177 -5.43 12.18 21.32
CA GLY A 177 -6.09 11.89 22.59
C GLY A 177 -6.63 10.47 22.79
N VAL A 178 -6.27 9.52 21.90
CA VAL A 178 -6.63 8.11 22.07
C VAL A 178 -5.37 7.27 22.22
N ASP A 179 -5.15 6.82 23.46
CA ASP A 179 -4.08 5.92 23.85
C ASP A 179 -4.64 4.54 24.23
N THR A 180 -5.31 3.88 23.28
CA THR A 180 -5.81 2.51 23.47
C THR A 180 -5.00 1.54 22.61
N LEU A 181 -4.26 0.62 23.24
CA LEU A 181 -3.31 -0.34 22.62
C LEU A 181 -2.05 0.30 22.03
N ILE A 182 -2.21 1.37 21.24
CA ILE A 182 -1.13 2.21 20.71
C ILE A 182 -1.49 3.68 20.87
N ARG A 183 -0.49 4.55 20.72
CA ARG A 183 -0.73 6.00 20.69
C ARG A 183 -1.22 6.44 19.32
N LEU A 184 -2.40 7.06 19.26
CA LEU A 184 -2.88 7.69 18.04
C LEU A 184 -2.55 9.19 18.03
N LEU A 185 -1.80 9.59 17.00
CA LEU A 185 -1.19 10.91 16.86
C LEU A 185 -2.03 11.82 15.95
N PRO A 186 -2.09 13.13 16.25
CA PRO A 186 -2.86 14.10 15.48
C PRO A 186 -2.33 14.27 14.06
N GLY A 187 -3.23 14.33 13.09
CA GLY A 187 -2.88 14.44 11.68
C GLY A 187 -4.08 14.70 10.77
N VAL A 188 -3.82 14.89 9.48
CA VAL A 188 -4.80 15.00 8.39
C VAL A 188 -4.10 14.77 7.07
N GLU A 189 -4.81 14.27 6.07
CA GLU A 189 -4.33 14.32 4.68
C GLU A 189 -5.13 15.38 3.90
N TRP A 190 -4.46 16.46 3.50
CA TRP A 190 -5.07 17.52 2.71
C TRP A 190 -5.05 17.16 1.23
N SER A 191 -6.22 17.08 0.60
CA SER A 191 -6.35 16.97 -0.86
C SER A 191 -6.39 18.37 -1.48
N VAL A 192 -5.31 18.79 -2.13
CA VAL A 192 -5.14 20.13 -2.71
C VAL A 192 -4.43 20.06 -4.06
N TYR A 193 -5.01 20.68 -5.09
CA TYR A 193 -4.40 20.83 -6.42
C TYR A 193 -3.72 19.55 -6.97
N ASP A 194 -4.53 18.51 -7.18
CA ASP A 194 -4.08 17.20 -7.68
C ASP A 194 -2.96 16.55 -6.86
N GLN A 195 -2.84 16.92 -5.59
CA GLN A 195 -1.85 16.41 -4.66
C GLN A 195 -2.46 16.19 -3.28
N HIS A 196 -2.04 15.10 -2.64
CA HIS A 196 -2.25 14.88 -1.22
C HIS A 196 -1.01 15.27 -0.42
N ILE A 197 -1.25 16.06 0.64
CA ILE A 197 -0.23 16.49 1.60
C ILE A 197 -0.65 15.99 2.99
N VAL A 198 0.10 15.03 3.51
CA VAL A 198 -0.06 14.51 4.86
C VAL A 198 0.54 15.51 5.83
N ALA A 199 -0.24 15.98 6.79
CA ALA A 199 0.25 16.83 7.85
C ALA A 199 0.28 16.07 9.17
N LEU A 200 1.46 16.08 9.81
CA LEU A 200 1.73 15.40 11.06
C LEU A 200 1.81 16.43 12.19
N GLY A 201 1.04 16.22 13.26
CA GLY A 201 1.02 17.09 14.44
C GLY A 201 -0.32 17.79 14.63
N THR A 202 -0.49 18.41 15.80
CA THR A 202 -1.67 19.20 16.12
C THR A 202 -1.73 20.44 15.24
N MET A 203 -2.88 20.69 14.62
CA MET A 203 -3.10 21.85 13.76
C MET A 203 -4.58 22.23 13.74
N ALA A 204 -4.85 23.49 13.46
CA ALA A 204 -6.19 23.97 13.17
C ALA A 204 -6.59 23.59 11.73
N PRO A 205 -7.90 23.45 11.44
CA PRO A 205 -8.38 23.29 10.08
C PRO A 205 -7.89 24.41 9.15
N ILE A 206 -7.56 24.06 7.92
CA ILE A 206 -7.11 24.99 6.88
C ILE A 206 -8.19 25.13 5.81
N ASP A 207 -8.38 26.35 5.30
CA ASP A 207 -9.18 26.58 4.10
C ASP A 207 -8.45 26.04 2.85
N ARG A 208 -8.84 24.85 2.41
CA ARG A 208 -8.27 24.16 1.25
C ARG A 208 -8.46 24.92 -0.07
N ALA A 209 -9.48 25.76 -0.20
CA ALA A 209 -9.77 26.46 -1.45
C ALA A 209 -8.62 27.41 -1.83
N VAL A 210 -7.91 27.95 -0.84
CA VAL A 210 -6.72 28.80 -1.04
C VAL A 210 -5.61 28.04 -1.76
N TYR A 211 -5.40 26.77 -1.40
CA TYR A 211 -4.29 25.93 -1.82
C TYR A 211 -4.62 25.03 -3.01
N GLY A 212 -5.89 24.92 -3.39
CA GLY A 212 -6.36 24.08 -4.50
C GLY A 212 -6.32 24.73 -5.89
N ARG A 213 -5.67 25.88 -6.06
CA ARG A 213 -5.78 26.71 -7.28
C ARG A 213 -4.70 26.43 -8.32
N ASP A 214 -3.46 26.37 -7.87
CA ASP A 214 -2.25 26.20 -8.68
C ASP A 214 -1.11 25.62 -7.83
N THR A 215 -0.03 25.17 -8.48
CA THR A 215 1.14 24.58 -7.80
C THR A 215 1.72 25.53 -6.75
N ARG A 216 1.81 26.84 -7.05
CA ARG A 216 2.39 27.82 -6.13
C ARG A 216 1.55 27.94 -4.86
N ALA A 217 0.23 27.99 -5.01
CA ALA A 217 -0.70 28.00 -3.91
C ALA A 217 -0.55 26.72 -3.08
N MET A 218 -0.56 25.54 -3.72
CA MET A 218 -0.35 24.26 -3.06
C MET A 218 0.97 24.20 -2.26
N LEU A 219 2.08 24.69 -2.83
CA LEU A 219 3.37 24.77 -2.13
C LEU A 219 3.31 25.69 -0.90
N GLY A 220 2.48 26.73 -0.95
CA GLY A 220 2.21 27.60 0.19
C GLY A 220 1.61 26.87 1.41
N LEU A 221 1.00 25.69 1.21
CA LEU A 221 0.45 24.88 2.30
C LEU A 221 1.55 24.42 3.26
N PHE A 222 2.72 24.01 2.77
CA PHE A 222 3.83 23.58 3.63
C PHE A 222 4.24 24.68 4.61
N ALA A 223 4.30 25.93 4.15
CA ALA A 223 4.58 27.08 5.02
C ALA A 223 3.46 27.33 6.03
N ALA A 224 2.19 27.13 5.63
CA ALA A 224 1.05 27.26 6.54
C ALA A 224 1.03 26.18 7.63
N LEU A 225 1.37 24.94 7.28
CA LEU A 225 1.53 23.83 8.22
C LEU A 225 2.69 24.08 9.18
N HIS A 226 3.84 24.49 8.65
CA HIS A 226 5.02 24.79 9.46
C HIS A 226 4.76 25.91 10.48
N ARG A 227 4.01 26.97 10.12
CA ARG A 227 3.62 28.02 11.07
C ARG A 227 2.74 27.51 12.23
N GLN A 228 2.06 26.39 12.06
CA GLN A 228 1.28 25.75 13.11
C GLN A 228 2.09 24.70 13.90
N GLY A 229 3.37 24.50 13.54
CA GLY A 229 4.22 23.46 14.13
C GLY A 229 4.02 22.06 13.54
N ALA A 230 3.22 21.92 12.48
CA ALA A 230 2.98 20.64 11.80
C ALA A 230 4.04 20.37 10.72
N ILE A 231 4.31 19.09 10.47
CA ILE A 231 5.20 18.63 9.40
C ILE A 231 4.36 18.21 8.19
N GLY A 232 4.57 18.84 7.05
CA GLY A 232 3.93 18.45 5.79
C GLY A 232 4.78 17.44 5.00
N LEU A 233 4.17 16.34 4.57
CA LEU A 233 4.75 15.31 3.71
C LEU A 233 3.95 15.21 2.41
N ALA A 234 4.63 15.26 1.26
CA ALA A 234 3.98 15.08 -0.03
C ALA A 234 3.76 13.58 -0.31
N SER A 235 2.52 13.18 -0.62
CA SER A 235 2.22 11.82 -1.09
C SER A 235 2.93 11.54 -2.41
N LEU A 236 3.73 10.46 -2.45
CA LEU A 236 4.64 10.18 -3.56
C LEU A 236 3.88 9.93 -4.88
N SER A 237 2.81 9.13 -4.88
CA SER A 237 2.22 8.65 -6.14
C SER A 237 1.65 9.77 -7.04
N GLU A 238 1.17 10.86 -6.46
CA GLU A 238 0.61 12.00 -7.19
C GLU A 238 1.69 12.98 -7.58
N TYR A 239 2.69 13.17 -6.70
CA TYR A 239 3.86 13.96 -7.01
C TYR A 239 4.52 13.46 -8.32
N TRP A 240 4.74 12.15 -8.46
CA TRP A 240 5.34 11.57 -9.67
C TRP A 240 4.48 11.74 -10.93
N ARG A 241 3.15 11.79 -10.78
CA ARG A 241 2.22 11.86 -11.92
C ARG A 241 1.93 13.29 -12.38
N GLN A 242 1.75 14.20 -11.42
CA GLN A 242 1.20 15.53 -11.66
C GLN A 242 2.25 16.63 -11.50
N HIS A 243 3.26 16.43 -10.63
CA HIS A 243 4.16 17.49 -10.17
C HIS A 243 5.64 17.17 -10.38
N TRP A 244 5.97 16.20 -11.27
CA TRP A 244 7.37 15.82 -11.56
C TRP A 244 8.23 17.00 -12.05
N GLY A 245 7.62 17.92 -12.82
CA GLY A 245 8.28 19.14 -13.30
C GLY A 245 8.60 20.15 -12.20
N ASP A 246 7.98 20.03 -11.02
CA ASP A 246 8.08 20.97 -9.91
C ASP A 246 8.99 20.46 -8.76
N LEU A 247 9.77 19.40 -9.01
CA LEU A 247 10.61 18.73 -8.00
C LEU A 247 11.51 19.70 -7.22
N ASP A 248 12.14 20.64 -7.91
CA ASP A 248 13.05 21.59 -7.27
C ASP A 248 12.30 22.57 -6.35
N ALA A 249 11.07 22.93 -6.70
CA ALA A 249 10.23 23.77 -5.85
C ALA A 249 9.81 22.99 -4.60
N LEU A 250 9.36 21.75 -4.76
CA LEU A 250 8.99 20.86 -3.65
C LEU A 250 10.15 20.59 -2.69
N ARG A 251 11.35 20.29 -3.22
CA ARG A 251 12.57 20.09 -2.42
C ARG A 251 12.94 21.30 -1.57
N ARG A 252 12.64 22.52 -2.04
CA ARG A 252 12.92 23.76 -1.31
C ARG A 252 11.87 24.03 -0.22
N THR A 253 10.66 23.53 -0.37
CA THR A 253 9.53 23.82 0.53
C THR A 253 9.25 22.72 1.54
N THR A 254 9.70 21.49 1.31
CA THR A 254 9.54 20.38 2.26
C THR A 254 10.79 20.26 3.15
N CYS A 255 10.60 19.97 4.44
CA CYS A 255 11.70 19.82 5.41
C CYS A 255 12.49 18.50 5.29
N TRP A 256 12.39 17.77 4.18
CA TRP A 256 13.01 16.45 4.04
C TRP A 256 14.10 16.42 2.97
N SER A 257 15.31 16.03 3.39
CA SER A 257 16.35 15.55 2.49
C SER A 257 15.89 14.23 1.88
N TRP A 258 15.66 14.20 0.57
CA TRP A 258 15.39 12.98 -0.16
C TRP A 258 16.54 12.00 0.02
N ALA A 259 16.30 10.85 0.67
CA ALA A 259 17.10 9.68 0.41
C ALA A 259 16.90 9.33 -1.07
N ARG A 260 18.00 9.31 -1.84
CA ARG A 260 17.97 8.82 -3.22
C ARG A 260 17.65 7.33 -3.18
N ALA A 261 16.38 6.97 -3.24
CA ALA A 261 15.99 5.69 -3.82
C ALA A 261 16.32 5.77 -5.31
N THR A 262 17.60 5.57 -5.63
CA THR A 262 18.08 5.40 -6.99
C THR A 262 17.52 4.05 -7.45
N ILE A 263 16.30 4.06 -7.99
CA ILE A 263 15.91 2.99 -8.89
C ILE A 263 16.80 3.21 -10.11
N THR A 264 17.94 2.52 -10.15
CA THR A 264 18.64 2.23 -11.40
C THR A 264 17.72 1.36 -12.23
N GLY A 265 16.65 1.97 -12.76
CA GLY A 265 15.88 1.45 -13.86
C GLY A 265 16.78 1.56 -15.07
N GLY A 266 17.61 0.55 -15.25
CA GLY A 266 18.31 0.32 -16.50
C GLY A 266 17.26 0.11 -17.58
N ALA A 267 16.89 1.21 -18.25
CA ALA A 267 16.50 1.14 -19.64
C ALA A 267 17.81 0.94 -20.44
N ARG A 268 18.16 -0.33 -20.65
CA ARG A 268 18.86 -0.79 -21.84
C ARG A 268 18.16 -2.05 -22.31
#